data_AF-A0A395NDF9-F1
#
_entry.id   AF-A0A395NDF9-F1
#
_cell.length_a   1.000
_cell.length_b   1.000
_cell.length_c   1.000
_cell.angle_alpha   90.00
_cell.angle_beta   90.00
_cell.angle_gamma   90.00
#
_symmetry.space_group_name_H-M   'P 1'
#
loop_
_entity.id
_entity.type
_entity.pdbx_description
1 polymer ?
#
loop_
_entity_poly.entity_id
_entity_poly.type
_entity_poly.pdbx_seq_one_letter_code
_entity_poly.pdbx_strand_id
1 'polypeptide(L)'
;MCGIHAAISADAGYHKLSAGLERRLRNRGPDHLGVVEAQLRQDDESKSALYLTLTSTVLSLRGDHLGKQPLTDEESGSVLCWNGEAWKLGGKPVEGNDGEAVLSLLTAASSKQGNEDSVLDALRSIDGPFAFIFLDKRAKRLYYGRDRLGRRSLLLKRGDEFLLSSIAEAPAEGWTEVEADGCYTIQLSEASSPREITPIRHDWDQNTALISSIGTFNAALPTATTAPLTSQSPSVEQLQGHLMESLQLRVLNVPIPPKAETSDARVANDGEKVICRAVGGLSRQAMEIRHGQGMGQLSSGLQAEPYSTTARVLLSGLGADELFGGYVRHATAFTRSGYPGLIDELKLDVGRLGKRNLGRDDRVMAHWSREVRFPYLDESLVKWAIELPAWEKCDFDNQGTGCDFEPEKRVLRLLANKLGMRSVATEKKRAIQFGARTAKMESGKVKGTTLILA
;
A
#
# COMPACT_ATOMS: atom_id res chain seq x y z
N MET A 1 -0.98 -8.09 8.78
CA MET A 1 0.28 -7.60 8.20
C MET A 1 1.32 -7.53 9.30
N CYS A 2 2.61 -7.40 9.00
CA CYS A 2 3.55 -7.16 10.07
C CYS A 2 3.31 -5.80 10.77
N GLY A 3 3.63 -5.71 12.05
CA GLY A 3 3.81 -4.44 12.73
C GLY A 3 5.30 -4.17 12.84
N ILE A 4 5.72 -2.94 12.59
CA ILE A 4 7.11 -2.52 12.78
C ILE A 4 7.16 -1.28 13.67
N HIS A 5 8.21 -1.19 14.47
CA HIS A 5 8.47 -0.10 15.40
C HIS A 5 9.98 0.10 15.60
N ALA A 6 10.39 1.36 15.73
CA ALA A 6 11.73 1.71 16.17
C ALA A 6 11.68 2.89 17.14
N ALA A 7 12.59 2.89 18.11
CA ALA A 7 12.79 3.99 19.03
C ALA A 7 14.27 4.30 19.17
N ILE A 8 14.62 5.58 19.05
CA ILE A 8 15.92 6.10 19.46
C ILE A 8 15.71 6.92 20.73
N SER A 9 16.33 6.48 21.82
CA SER A 9 16.23 7.07 23.16
C SER A 9 17.61 7.45 23.70
N ALA A 10 17.63 8.34 24.69
CA ALA A 10 18.81 8.74 25.45
C ALA A 10 18.57 8.55 26.95
N ASP A 11 19.64 8.35 27.72
CA ASP A 11 19.75 8.37 29.19
C ASP A 11 18.88 7.37 29.99
N ALA A 12 17.62 7.17 29.62
CA ALA A 12 16.67 6.22 30.21
C ALA A 12 16.91 4.76 29.76
N GLY A 13 17.85 4.52 28.85
CA GLY A 13 18.15 3.21 28.28
C GLY A 13 17.23 2.84 27.11
N TYR A 14 17.10 1.53 26.85
CA TYR A 14 16.27 1.00 25.77
C TYR A 14 14.78 1.32 25.99
N HIS A 15 14.11 1.69 24.91
CA HIS A 15 12.69 2.01 24.94
C HIS A 15 11.86 0.76 25.25
N LYS A 16 10.85 0.92 26.12
CA LYS A 16 9.88 -0.13 26.41
C LYS A 16 8.52 0.24 25.85
N LEU A 17 7.97 -0.63 25.02
CA LEU A 17 6.63 -0.45 24.47
C LEU A 17 5.59 -0.36 25.59
N SER A 18 4.63 0.55 25.43
CA SER A 18 3.42 0.54 26.25
C SER A 18 2.60 -0.72 25.95
N ALA A 19 1.85 -1.20 26.94
CA ALA A 19 0.97 -2.36 26.75
C ALA A 19 -0.07 -2.12 25.64
N GLY A 20 -0.53 -0.88 25.46
CA GLY A 20 -1.49 -0.53 24.41
C GLY A 20 -0.87 -0.54 23.02
N LEU A 21 0.36 -0.01 22.86
CA LEU A 21 1.08 -0.06 21.59
C LEU A 21 1.48 -1.49 21.21
N GLU A 22 2.01 -2.28 22.15
CA GLU A 22 2.35 -3.68 21.92
C GLU A 22 1.13 -4.47 21.44
N ARG A 23 -0.01 -4.33 22.13
CA ARG A 23 -1.27 -4.97 21.72
C ARG A 23 -1.66 -4.60 20.30
N ARG A 24 -1.58 -3.32 19.92
CA ARG A 24 -1.91 -2.84 18.57
C ARG A 24 -0.96 -3.41 17.51
N LEU A 25 0.34 -3.52 17.80
CA LEU A 25 1.30 -4.16 16.91
C LEU A 25 1.01 -5.65 16.77
N ARG A 26 0.69 -6.36 17.85
CA ARG A 26 0.32 -7.79 17.81
C ARG A 26 -0.98 -8.07 17.07
N ASN A 27 -1.95 -7.16 17.16
CA ASN A 27 -3.18 -7.23 16.36
C ASN A 27 -2.88 -7.23 14.84
N ARG A 28 -1.81 -6.54 14.42
CA ARG A 28 -1.30 -6.61 13.04
C ARG A 28 -0.70 -7.98 12.73
N GLY A 29 0.27 -8.38 13.55
CA GLY A 29 1.06 -9.60 13.40
C GLY A 29 1.00 -10.49 14.64
N PRO A 30 0.02 -11.39 14.75
CA PRO A 30 -0.15 -12.20 15.96
C PRO A 30 0.79 -13.41 16.04
N ASP A 31 1.46 -13.78 14.94
CA ASP A 31 2.19 -15.05 14.83
C ASP A 31 3.57 -14.99 15.51
N HIS A 32 4.16 -13.80 15.65
CA HIS A 32 5.43 -13.59 16.36
C HIS A 32 5.58 -12.15 16.86
N LEU A 33 6.33 -11.95 17.96
CA LEU A 33 6.89 -10.65 18.38
C LEU A 33 8.39 -10.87 18.59
N GLY A 34 9.22 -10.02 17.98
CA GLY A 34 10.66 -9.99 18.19
C GLY A 34 11.14 -8.57 18.49
N VAL A 35 12.24 -8.48 19.24
CA VAL A 35 12.88 -7.22 19.63
C VAL A 35 14.38 -7.35 19.41
N VAL A 36 15.01 -6.32 18.84
CA VAL A 36 16.46 -6.17 18.75
C VAL A 36 16.84 -4.84 19.38
N GLU A 37 17.81 -4.88 20.28
CA GLU A 37 18.33 -3.73 20.99
C GLU A 37 19.79 -3.50 20.60
N ALA A 38 20.16 -2.25 20.32
CA ALA A 38 21.52 -1.88 19.95
C ALA A 38 21.91 -0.55 20.61
N GLN A 39 23.07 -0.53 21.25
CA GLN A 39 23.67 0.71 21.73
C GLN A 39 24.42 1.38 20.58
N LEU A 40 24.11 2.65 20.30
CA LEU A 40 24.62 3.37 19.13
C LEU A 40 26.00 4.01 19.35
N ARG A 41 26.37 4.28 20.61
CA ARG A 41 27.68 4.81 21.01
C ARG A 41 28.21 4.08 22.25
N GLN A 42 29.48 3.68 22.23
CA GLN A 42 30.16 3.03 23.36
C GLN A 42 31.31 3.87 23.98
N ASP A 43 31.90 4.85 23.28
CA ASP A 43 33.26 5.31 23.62
C ASP A 43 33.46 6.84 23.77
N ASP A 44 32.42 7.63 24.07
CA ASP A 44 32.60 9.08 24.32
C ASP A 44 31.95 9.48 25.65
N GLU A 45 32.74 9.50 26.74
CA GLU A 45 32.30 9.86 28.10
C GLU A 45 31.72 11.28 28.19
N SER A 46 31.92 12.12 27.17
CA SER A 46 31.45 13.51 27.15
C SER A 46 30.00 13.69 26.64
N LYS A 47 29.36 12.63 26.13
CA LYS A 47 28.01 12.69 25.53
C LYS A 47 27.08 11.59 26.06
N SER A 48 25.79 11.90 26.17
CA SER A 48 24.75 10.92 26.50
C SER A 48 24.74 9.73 25.53
N ALA A 49 24.65 8.52 26.08
CA ALA A 49 24.52 7.30 25.29
C ALA A 49 23.17 7.25 24.58
N LEU A 50 23.18 6.88 23.29
CA LEU A 50 21.98 6.65 22.51
C LEU A 50 21.71 5.16 22.37
N TYR A 51 20.44 4.79 22.50
CA TYR A 51 19.95 3.42 22.42
C TYR A 51 18.95 3.32 21.27
N LEU A 52 19.01 2.22 20.53
CA LEU A 52 18.08 1.87 19.47
C LEU A 52 17.33 0.60 19.87
N THR A 53 16.01 0.66 19.87
CA THR A 53 15.13 -0.50 20.03
C THR A 53 14.34 -0.69 18.75
N LEU A 54 14.47 -1.86 18.13
CA LEU A 54 13.72 -2.29 16.96
C LEU A 54 12.74 -3.39 17.37
N THR A 55 11.49 -3.29 16.94
CA THR A 55 10.46 -4.29 17.25
C THR A 55 9.66 -4.62 16.01
N SER A 56 9.43 -5.92 15.78
CA SER A 56 8.53 -6.38 14.73
C SER A 56 7.55 -7.41 15.26
N THR A 57 6.33 -7.35 14.74
CA THR A 57 5.31 -8.39 14.89
C THR A 57 4.99 -9.00 13.53
N VAL A 58 4.79 -10.31 13.45
CA VAL A 58 4.70 -11.02 12.17
C VAL A 58 3.30 -11.55 11.92
N LEU A 59 2.77 -11.30 10.72
CA LEU A 59 1.69 -12.08 10.14
C LEU A 59 2.30 -12.93 9.02
N SER A 60 2.38 -14.24 9.21
CA SER A 60 3.07 -15.13 8.28
C SER A 60 2.23 -15.32 7.02
N LEU A 61 2.63 -14.67 5.92
CA LEU A 61 1.92 -14.70 4.62
C LEU A 61 2.83 -14.99 3.41
N ARG A 62 4.13 -15.17 3.62
CA ARG A 62 5.12 -15.43 2.56
C ARG A 62 6.18 -16.41 3.10
N GLY A 63 6.76 -17.20 2.19
CA GLY A 63 7.70 -18.26 2.52
C GLY A 63 7.05 -19.58 2.96
N ASP A 64 7.89 -20.59 3.15
CA ASP A 64 7.55 -21.94 3.62
C ASP A 64 7.67 -22.08 5.15
N HIS A 65 8.09 -21.02 5.84
CA HIS A 65 8.30 -21.00 7.28
C HIS A 65 7.91 -19.64 7.89
N LEU A 66 7.86 -19.58 9.23
CA LEU A 66 7.64 -18.33 9.97
C LEU A 66 8.92 -17.48 9.94
N GLY A 67 8.99 -16.50 9.04
CA GLY A 67 10.08 -15.52 8.99
C GLY A 67 10.04 -14.58 10.21
N LYS A 68 10.75 -14.95 11.28
CA LYS A 68 10.81 -14.18 12.54
C LYS A 68 11.50 -12.85 12.30
N GLN A 69 10.85 -11.75 12.69
CA GLN A 69 11.38 -10.39 12.56
C GLN A 69 11.54 -9.73 13.94
N PRO A 70 12.43 -8.73 14.12
CA PRO A 70 13.32 -8.12 13.11
C PRO A 70 14.33 -9.11 12.52
N LEU A 71 14.51 -9.08 11.19
CA LEU A 71 15.47 -9.93 10.50
C LEU A 71 16.88 -9.39 10.74
N THR A 72 17.82 -10.26 11.10
CA THR A 72 19.19 -9.87 11.41
C THR A 72 20.15 -10.65 10.51
N ASP A 73 21.07 -9.94 9.88
CA ASP A 73 22.17 -10.53 9.13
C ASP A 73 23.34 -10.81 10.06
N GLU A 74 23.74 -12.08 10.17
CA GLU A 74 24.75 -12.50 11.17
C GLU A 74 26.14 -11.93 10.88
N GLU A 75 26.50 -11.75 9.60
CA GLU A 75 27.82 -11.27 9.21
C GLU A 75 27.99 -9.76 9.48
N SER A 76 27.00 -8.95 9.07
CA SER A 76 27.06 -7.50 9.23
C SER A 76 26.49 -6.97 10.54
N GLY A 77 25.64 -7.77 11.20
CA GLY A 77 24.81 -7.34 12.31
C GLY A 77 23.76 -6.29 11.92
N SER A 78 23.50 -6.07 10.63
CA SER A 78 22.44 -5.19 10.14
C SER A 78 21.07 -5.81 10.37
N VAL A 79 20.06 -4.96 10.58
CA VAL A 79 18.74 -5.40 11.04
C VAL A 79 17.64 -4.77 10.19
N LEU A 80 16.67 -5.57 9.75
CA LEU A 80 15.52 -5.13 8.96
C LEU A 80 14.20 -5.41 9.71
N CYS A 81 13.41 -4.36 9.89
CA CYS A 81 11.99 -4.46 10.19
C CYS A 81 11.20 -4.24 8.90
N TRP A 82 10.47 -5.26 8.45
CA TRP A 82 9.77 -5.28 7.17
C TRP A 82 8.26 -5.47 7.34
N ASN A 83 7.48 -4.49 6.89
CA ASN A 83 6.03 -4.61 6.75
C ASN A 83 5.65 -4.38 5.29
N GLY A 84 5.58 -5.45 4.50
CA GLY A 84 5.25 -5.34 3.09
C GLY A 84 5.21 -6.68 2.37
N GLU A 85 5.06 -6.58 1.05
CA GLU A 85 5.22 -7.68 0.10
C GLU A 85 6.10 -7.16 -1.06
N ALA A 86 7.36 -7.61 -1.13
CA ALA A 86 8.17 -7.34 -2.32
C ALA A 86 7.80 -8.35 -3.41
N TRP A 87 7.09 -7.87 -4.44
CA TRP A 87 6.67 -8.68 -5.57
C TRP A 87 7.80 -8.93 -6.55
N LYS A 88 8.59 -7.89 -6.81
CA LYS A 88 9.78 -7.97 -7.65
C LYS A 88 10.95 -7.24 -7.00
N LEU A 89 12.17 -7.74 -7.25
CA LEU A 89 13.43 -7.07 -6.94
C LEU A 89 14.21 -6.94 -8.24
N GLY A 90 14.55 -5.70 -8.62
CA GLY A 90 15.22 -5.43 -9.90
C GLY A 90 14.44 -5.94 -11.11
N GLY A 91 13.11 -5.87 -11.06
CA GLY A 91 12.21 -6.33 -12.13
C GLY A 91 11.96 -7.83 -12.19
N LYS A 92 12.56 -8.64 -11.31
CA LYS A 92 12.37 -10.10 -11.27
C LYS A 92 11.45 -10.50 -10.13
N PRO A 93 10.47 -11.41 -10.34
CA PRO A 93 9.62 -11.92 -9.28
C PRO A 93 10.41 -12.51 -8.11
N VAL A 94 9.93 -12.28 -6.88
CA VAL A 94 10.54 -12.82 -5.66
C VAL A 94 9.96 -14.18 -5.32
N GLU A 95 10.83 -15.15 -5.14
CA GLU A 95 10.53 -16.49 -4.63
C GLU A 95 10.86 -16.59 -3.13
N GLY A 96 10.10 -17.40 -2.39
CA GLY A 96 10.32 -17.60 -0.95
C GLY A 96 9.85 -16.42 -0.07
N ASN A 97 10.59 -16.18 1.02
CA ASN A 97 10.31 -15.07 1.94
C ASN A 97 10.90 -13.76 1.38
N ASP A 98 10.04 -12.81 1.11
CA ASP A 98 10.43 -11.54 0.50
C ASP A 98 11.22 -10.64 1.45
N GLY A 99 10.95 -10.69 2.76
CA GLY A 99 11.72 -9.94 3.76
C GLY A 99 13.18 -10.39 3.82
N GLU A 100 13.45 -11.70 3.73
CA GLU A 100 14.80 -12.26 3.71
C GLU A 100 15.55 -11.88 2.42
N ALA A 101 14.85 -11.94 1.28
CA ALA A 101 15.40 -11.49 0.00
C ALA A 101 15.75 -9.99 0.03
N VAL A 102 14.89 -9.16 0.65
CA VAL A 102 15.15 -7.73 0.83
C VAL A 102 16.33 -7.49 1.77
N LEU A 103 16.42 -8.18 2.93
CA LEU A 103 17.58 -8.05 3.82
C LEU A 103 18.87 -8.38 3.09
N SER A 104 18.91 -9.51 2.38
CA SER A 104 20.07 -9.94 1.59
C SER A 104 20.47 -8.92 0.53
N LEU A 105 19.50 -8.32 -0.15
CA LEU A 105 19.75 -7.26 -1.14
C LEU A 105 20.39 -6.02 -0.49
N LEU A 106 19.87 -5.58 0.67
CA LEU A 106 20.34 -4.38 1.35
C LEU A 106 21.73 -4.57 1.99
N THR A 107 22.01 -5.74 2.57
CA THR A 107 23.33 -6.05 3.15
C THR A 107 24.40 -6.21 2.07
N ALA A 108 24.05 -6.82 0.94
CA ALA A 108 24.93 -6.87 -0.24
C ALA A 108 25.21 -5.47 -0.79
N ALA A 109 24.21 -4.58 -0.82
CA ALA A 109 24.38 -3.19 -1.24
C ALA A 109 25.30 -2.41 -0.29
N SER A 110 25.03 -2.49 1.02
CA SER A 110 25.84 -1.87 2.08
C SER A 110 27.32 -2.28 2.04
N SER A 111 27.63 -3.50 1.58
CA SER A 111 29.01 -3.99 1.47
C SER A 111 29.81 -3.36 0.32
N LYS A 112 29.16 -2.66 -0.63
CA LYS A 112 29.84 -2.06 -1.79
C LYS A 112 30.55 -0.77 -1.36
N GLN A 113 31.88 -0.84 -1.23
CA GLN A 113 32.71 0.32 -0.91
C GLN A 113 32.59 1.41 -1.99
N GLY A 114 32.49 2.67 -1.55
CA GLY A 114 32.60 3.85 -2.42
C GLY A 114 31.31 4.33 -3.11
N ASN A 115 30.15 3.70 -2.86
CA ASN A 115 28.86 4.20 -3.35
C ASN A 115 27.85 4.33 -2.22
N GLU A 116 27.70 5.54 -1.68
CA GLU A 116 26.74 5.86 -0.61
C GLU A 116 25.28 5.64 -1.03
N ASP A 117 24.99 5.64 -2.34
CA ASP A 117 23.64 5.46 -2.88
C ASP A 117 23.29 3.99 -3.13
N SER A 118 24.22 3.04 -2.95
CA SER A 118 23.98 1.63 -3.26
C SER A 118 22.77 1.02 -2.53
N VAL A 119 22.58 1.35 -1.23
CA VAL A 119 21.41 0.93 -0.44
C VAL A 119 20.14 1.61 -0.94
N LEU A 120 20.22 2.89 -1.31
CA LEU A 120 19.08 3.63 -1.87
C LEU A 120 18.66 3.04 -3.22
N ASP A 121 19.60 2.68 -4.09
CA ASP A 121 19.34 2.04 -5.37
C ASP A 121 18.72 0.66 -5.19
N ALA A 122 19.19 -0.12 -4.21
CA ALA A 122 18.56 -1.36 -3.81
C ALA A 122 17.10 -1.15 -3.39
N LEU A 123 16.82 -0.17 -2.53
CA LEU A 123 15.45 0.18 -2.11
C LEU A 123 14.57 0.63 -3.28
N ARG A 124 15.13 1.42 -4.22
CA ARG A 124 14.43 1.85 -5.45
C ARG A 124 14.09 0.67 -6.37
N SER A 125 14.83 -0.43 -6.31
CA SER A 125 14.60 -1.60 -7.15
C SER A 125 13.44 -2.50 -6.71
N ILE A 126 12.85 -2.21 -5.55
CA ILE A 126 11.75 -2.99 -4.97
C ILE A 126 10.42 -2.56 -5.60
N ASP A 127 9.68 -3.51 -6.16
CA ASP A 127 8.29 -3.34 -6.56
C ASP A 127 7.37 -4.05 -5.55
N GLY A 128 6.36 -3.32 -5.08
CA GLY A 128 5.36 -3.83 -4.15
C GLY A 128 5.07 -2.90 -2.97
N PRO A 129 4.00 -3.17 -2.22
CA PRO A 129 3.63 -2.37 -1.07
C PRO A 129 4.55 -2.65 0.12
N PHE A 130 5.19 -1.64 0.68
CA PHE A 130 6.07 -1.83 1.84
C PHE A 130 6.20 -0.58 2.71
N ALA A 131 6.51 -0.83 3.98
CA ALA A 131 7.14 0.10 4.91
C ALA A 131 8.29 -0.65 5.59
N PHE A 132 9.40 0.04 5.81
CA PHE A 132 10.60 -0.60 6.34
C PHE A 132 11.35 0.31 7.30
N ILE A 133 12.15 -0.33 8.16
CA ILE A 133 13.19 0.29 8.99
C ILE A 133 14.41 -0.61 8.89
N PHE A 134 15.52 -0.10 8.37
CA PHE A 134 16.75 -0.86 8.13
C PHE A 134 17.92 -0.19 8.84
N LEU A 135 18.49 -0.89 9.81
CA LEU A 135 19.74 -0.51 10.45
C LEU A 135 20.90 -1.09 9.65
N ASP A 136 21.63 -0.22 8.96
CA ASP A 136 22.96 -0.53 8.45
C ASP A 136 23.97 -0.32 9.58
N LYS A 137 24.33 -1.41 10.24
CA LYS A 137 25.20 -1.36 11.43
C LYS A 137 26.64 -0.97 11.06
N ARG A 138 27.12 -1.37 9.88
CA ARG A 138 28.47 -1.05 9.39
C ARG A 138 28.61 0.43 9.08
N ALA A 139 27.63 1.01 8.38
CA ALA A 139 27.62 2.43 8.05
C ALA A 139 27.11 3.33 9.20
N LYS A 140 26.60 2.75 10.30
CA LYS A 140 25.93 3.47 11.40
C LYS A 140 24.80 4.36 10.89
N ARG A 141 24.00 3.83 9.96
CA ARG A 141 22.87 4.52 9.32
C ARG A 141 21.57 3.80 9.59
N LEU A 142 20.52 4.54 9.87
CA LEU A 142 19.16 4.02 9.91
C LEU A 142 18.39 4.54 8.70
N TYR A 143 17.94 3.64 7.85
CA TYR A 143 17.07 3.94 6.72
C TYR A 143 15.62 3.61 7.09
N TYR A 144 14.69 4.44 6.69
CA TYR A 144 13.27 4.15 6.84
C TYR A 144 12.45 4.81 5.73
N GLY A 145 11.28 4.26 5.44
CA GLY A 145 10.43 4.80 4.41
C GLY A 145 9.24 3.91 4.08
N ARG A 146 8.50 4.33 3.06
CA ARG A 146 7.30 3.67 2.54
C ARG A 146 7.41 3.58 1.03
N ASP A 147 6.71 2.63 0.43
CA ASP A 147 6.63 2.50 -1.02
C ASP A 147 6.10 3.77 -1.70
N ARG A 148 6.37 3.91 -3.00
CA ARG A 148 6.02 5.08 -3.84
C ARG A 148 4.55 5.51 -3.80
N LEU A 149 3.66 4.60 -3.43
CA LEU A 149 2.22 4.86 -3.35
C LEU A 149 1.72 4.93 -1.90
N GLY A 150 2.59 4.73 -0.90
CA GLY A 150 2.22 4.76 0.51
C GLY A 150 1.17 3.71 0.88
N ARG A 151 1.27 2.50 0.32
CA ARG A 151 0.29 1.42 0.55
C ARG A 151 0.37 0.85 1.96
N ARG A 152 1.54 0.88 2.59
CA ARG A 152 1.74 0.48 4.00
C ARG A 152 1.91 1.68 4.92
N SER A 153 1.40 1.57 6.15
CA SER A 153 1.48 2.63 7.16
C SER A 153 2.86 2.68 7.83
N LEU A 154 3.39 3.89 7.99
CA LEU A 154 4.51 4.19 8.89
C LEU A 154 4.33 5.60 9.43
N LEU A 155 4.34 5.72 10.75
CA LEU A 155 4.17 6.95 11.49
C LEU A 155 5.49 7.34 12.15
N LEU A 156 5.68 8.63 12.36
CA LEU A 156 6.82 9.26 13.00
C LEU A 156 6.33 10.12 14.15
N LYS A 157 7.00 10.03 15.31
CA LYS A 157 6.87 10.98 16.42
C LYS A 157 8.25 11.44 16.84
N ARG A 158 8.41 12.76 16.94
CA ARG A 158 9.65 13.41 17.41
C ARG A 158 9.42 14.05 18.77
N GLY A 159 10.45 14.08 19.59
CA GLY A 159 10.43 14.65 20.93
C GLY A 159 11.64 14.16 21.71
N ASP A 160 11.43 13.79 22.97
CA ASP A 160 12.47 13.18 23.82
C ASP A 160 13.00 11.87 23.25
N GLU A 161 12.16 11.17 22.48
CA GLU A 161 12.52 10.01 21.68
C GLU A 161 12.19 10.28 20.21
N PHE A 162 12.94 9.61 19.33
CA PHE A 162 12.59 9.53 17.92
C PHE A 162 11.91 8.17 17.68
N LEU A 163 10.61 8.19 17.42
CA LEU A 163 9.79 6.99 17.31
C LEU A 163 9.28 6.81 15.88
N LEU A 164 9.43 5.60 15.35
CA LEU A 164 8.78 5.13 14.13
C LEU A 164 7.84 3.98 14.49
N SER A 165 6.63 3.97 13.94
CA SER A 165 5.71 2.85 14.17
C SER A 165 4.69 2.70 13.05
N SER A 166 4.36 1.47 12.69
CA SER A 166 3.26 1.17 11.77
C SER A 166 1.88 1.64 12.29
N ILE A 167 1.72 1.83 13.62
CA ILE A 167 0.49 2.28 14.25
C ILE A 167 0.78 3.07 15.54
N ALA A 168 -0.05 4.06 15.86
CA ALA A 168 0.06 4.85 17.08
C ALA A 168 -0.94 4.38 18.14
N GLU A 169 -0.62 4.68 19.40
CA GLU A 169 -1.55 4.59 20.53
C GLU A 169 -2.52 5.78 20.55
N ALA A 170 -3.66 5.63 21.22
CA ALA A 170 -4.66 6.68 21.41
C ALA A 170 -4.43 7.42 22.74
N PRO A 171 -4.40 8.76 22.77
CA PRO A 171 -4.44 9.68 21.62
C PRO A 171 -3.13 9.68 20.83
N ALA A 172 -3.21 9.81 19.49
CA ALA A 172 -2.03 9.84 18.61
C ALA A 172 -1.31 11.20 18.60
N GLU A 173 -1.23 11.86 19.75
CA GLU A 173 -0.62 13.18 19.87
C GLU A 173 0.88 13.14 19.56
N GLY A 174 1.30 14.04 18.66
CA GLY A 174 2.68 14.13 18.16
C GLY A 174 3.04 13.15 17.04
N TRP A 175 2.13 12.26 16.62
CA TRP A 175 2.37 11.36 15.49
C TRP A 175 1.97 11.99 14.16
N THR A 176 2.86 11.88 13.17
CA THR A 176 2.61 12.25 11.77
C THR A 176 2.87 11.06 10.87
N GLU A 177 2.21 10.99 9.72
CA GLU A 177 2.53 9.98 8.71
C GLU A 177 3.91 10.27 8.10
N VAL A 178 4.72 9.23 7.88
CA VAL A 178 5.92 9.36 7.03
C VAL A 178 5.45 9.52 5.60
N GLU A 179 5.94 10.54 4.90
CA GLU A 179 5.53 10.79 3.51
C GLU A 179 6.02 9.66 2.58
N ALA A 180 5.23 9.37 1.55
CA ALA A 180 5.55 8.36 0.52
C ALA A 180 6.39 8.96 -0.64
N ASP A 181 7.13 10.04 -0.35
CA ASP A 181 7.87 10.84 -1.34
C ASP A 181 9.33 10.40 -1.49
N GLY A 182 9.81 9.52 -0.63
CA GLY A 182 11.19 9.05 -0.68
C GLY A 182 11.56 8.08 0.43
N CYS A 183 12.85 7.83 0.50
CA CYS A 183 13.52 7.15 1.61
C CYS A 183 14.16 8.20 2.53
N TYR A 184 14.20 7.92 3.82
CA TYR A 184 14.81 8.78 4.82
C TYR A 184 16.00 8.08 5.47
N THR A 185 17.08 8.81 5.70
CA THR A 185 18.30 8.30 6.31
C THR A 185 18.64 9.12 7.55
N ILE A 186 19.06 8.44 8.63
CA ILE A 186 19.60 9.06 9.84
C ILE A 186 21.03 8.59 10.03
N GLN A 187 21.97 9.54 10.12
CA GLN A 187 23.35 9.25 10.49
C GLN A 187 23.46 9.16 12.02
N LEU A 188 23.66 7.95 12.54
CA LEU A 188 23.58 7.68 13.98
C LEU A 188 24.83 8.14 14.74
N SER A 189 25.94 8.38 14.03
CA SER A 189 27.19 8.87 14.62
C SER A 189 27.20 10.36 14.95
N GLU A 190 26.26 11.16 14.43
CA GLU A 190 26.29 12.62 14.54
C GLU A 190 25.42 13.16 15.67
N ALA A 191 24.22 12.60 15.87
CA ALA A 191 23.26 13.09 16.87
C ALA A 191 23.78 12.92 18.31
N SER A 192 23.60 13.94 19.16
CA SER A 192 23.92 13.84 20.60
C SER A 192 22.67 13.59 21.46
N SER A 193 21.48 13.88 20.91
CA SER A 193 20.20 13.56 21.52
C SER A 193 19.16 13.19 20.45
N PRO A 194 18.07 12.48 20.80
CA PRO A 194 16.99 12.17 19.85
C PRO A 194 16.32 13.41 19.26
N ARG A 195 16.30 14.52 20.01
CA ARG A 195 15.73 15.81 19.59
C ARG A 195 16.51 16.47 18.45
N GLU A 196 17.81 16.20 18.35
CA GLU A 196 18.69 16.73 17.29
C GLU A 196 18.62 15.93 15.99
N ILE A 197 18.00 14.75 16.02
CA ILE A 197 17.92 13.87 14.85
C ILE A 197 17.16 14.56 13.73
N THR A 198 17.88 14.83 12.65
CA THR A 198 17.33 15.39 11.41
C THR A 198 17.54 14.39 10.28
N PRO A 199 16.48 13.64 9.90
CA PRO A 199 16.56 12.71 8.78
C PRO A 199 16.81 13.43 7.46
N ILE A 200 17.66 12.86 6.62
CA ILE A 200 17.91 13.30 5.24
C ILE A 200 16.93 12.57 4.34
N ARG A 201 16.20 13.31 3.50
CA ARG A 201 15.26 12.74 2.53
C ARG A 201 15.97 12.49 1.19
N HIS A 202 15.76 11.31 0.63
CA HIS A 202 16.22 10.90 -0.69
C HIS A 202 15.03 10.55 -1.57
N ASP A 203 14.92 11.17 -2.73
CA ASP A 203 13.80 10.91 -3.63
C ASP A 203 13.85 9.47 -4.19
N TRP A 204 12.66 8.90 -4.42
CA TRP A 204 12.53 7.59 -5.07
C TRP A 204 13.00 7.59 -6.52
N ASP A 205 12.94 8.74 -7.18
CA ASP A 205 13.45 8.97 -8.53
C ASP A 205 13.92 10.42 -8.65
N GLN A 206 15.02 10.65 -9.38
CA GLN A 206 15.57 12.00 -9.58
C GLN A 206 14.73 12.83 -10.57
N ASN A 207 13.91 12.18 -11.41
CA ASN A 207 13.04 12.85 -12.35
C ASN A 207 11.77 13.37 -11.65
N THR A 208 11.80 14.67 -11.34
CA THR A 208 10.69 15.39 -10.68
C THR A 208 9.43 15.54 -11.54
N ALA A 209 9.49 15.22 -12.84
CA ALA A 209 8.31 15.22 -13.70
C ALA A 209 7.42 13.97 -13.51
N LEU A 210 7.95 12.92 -12.87
CA LEU A 210 7.21 11.69 -12.61
C LEU A 210 6.18 11.92 -11.50
N ILE A 211 4.94 11.51 -11.77
CA ILE A 211 3.90 11.44 -10.74
C ILE A 211 4.17 10.21 -9.88
N SER A 212 4.26 10.44 -8.57
CA SER A 212 4.57 9.41 -7.56
C SER A 212 5.86 8.63 -7.87
N SER A 213 6.81 9.23 -8.58
CA SER A 213 8.05 8.57 -9.03
C SER A 213 7.82 7.30 -9.87
N ILE A 214 6.71 7.22 -10.62
CA ILE A 214 6.31 6.04 -11.42
C ILE A 214 6.21 6.35 -12.92
N GLY A 215 5.50 7.42 -13.31
CA GLY A 215 5.20 7.69 -14.72
C GLY A 215 4.96 9.16 -15.02
N THR A 216 5.15 9.55 -16.28
CA THR A 216 4.87 10.91 -16.75
C THR A 216 3.41 11.00 -17.17
N PHE A 217 2.64 11.88 -16.54
CA PHE A 217 1.22 12.00 -16.84
C PHE A 217 1.00 12.49 -18.27
N ASN A 218 0.21 11.73 -19.05
CA ASN A 218 -0.10 12.09 -20.42
C ASN A 218 -1.11 13.25 -20.46
N ALA A 219 -0.61 14.41 -20.90
CA ALA A 219 -1.37 15.64 -21.02
C ALA A 219 -1.80 15.95 -22.48
N ALA A 220 -1.71 14.97 -23.38
CA ALA A 220 -2.21 15.14 -24.75
C ALA A 220 -3.72 15.45 -24.74
N LEU A 221 -4.19 16.11 -25.79
CA LEU A 221 -5.59 16.41 -26.02
C LEU A 221 -6.09 15.64 -27.26
N PRO A 222 -7.38 15.26 -27.33
CA PRO A 222 -7.92 14.60 -28.50
C PRO A 222 -7.89 15.54 -29.70
N THR A 223 -7.77 14.97 -30.89
CA THR A 223 -7.85 15.67 -32.17
C THR A 223 -9.16 15.32 -32.87
N ALA A 224 -9.47 16.00 -33.99
CA ALA A 224 -10.65 15.70 -34.81
C ALA A 224 -10.68 14.25 -35.34
N THR A 225 -9.56 13.53 -35.31
CA THR A 225 -9.44 12.13 -35.76
C THR A 225 -9.46 11.13 -34.61
N THR A 226 -9.63 11.58 -33.35
CA THR A 226 -9.67 10.67 -32.20
C THR A 226 -10.95 9.83 -32.25
N ALA A 227 -10.77 8.52 -32.39
CA ALA A 227 -11.87 7.56 -32.40
C ALA A 227 -12.46 7.37 -31.00
N PRO A 228 -13.78 7.08 -30.88
CA PRO A 228 -14.40 6.71 -29.61
C PRO A 228 -13.77 5.44 -29.01
N LEU A 229 -13.82 5.32 -27.69
CA LEU A 229 -13.31 4.16 -26.99
C LEU A 229 -14.29 2.97 -27.16
N THR A 230 -13.80 1.85 -27.68
CA THR A 230 -14.60 0.63 -27.97
C THR A 230 -13.96 -0.61 -27.35
N SER A 231 -14.66 -1.75 -27.35
CA SER A 231 -14.11 -3.00 -26.83
C SER A 231 -12.95 -3.57 -27.67
N GLN A 232 -12.75 -3.04 -28.88
CA GLN A 232 -11.64 -3.36 -29.78
C GLN A 232 -10.47 -2.38 -29.63
N SER A 233 -10.61 -1.30 -28.84
CA SER A 233 -9.53 -0.35 -28.64
C SER A 233 -8.32 -1.02 -27.98
N PRO A 234 -7.08 -0.74 -28.44
CA PRO A 234 -5.88 -1.36 -27.89
C PRO A 234 -5.71 -1.18 -26.38
N SER A 235 -6.17 -0.06 -25.83
CA SER A 235 -6.16 0.23 -24.39
C SER A 235 -6.96 -0.79 -23.57
N VAL A 236 -8.07 -1.32 -24.09
CA VAL A 236 -8.89 -2.34 -23.41
C VAL A 236 -8.15 -3.68 -23.34
N GLU A 237 -7.42 -4.05 -24.39
CA GLU A 237 -6.61 -5.26 -24.41
C GLU A 237 -5.35 -5.14 -23.54
N GLN A 238 -4.64 -4.01 -23.61
CA GLN A 238 -3.48 -3.74 -22.75
C GLN A 238 -3.87 -3.72 -21.27
N LEU A 239 -5.00 -3.13 -20.92
CA LEU A 239 -5.55 -3.16 -19.56
C LEU A 239 -5.74 -4.59 -19.06
N GLN A 240 -6.27 -5.49 -19.91
CA GLN A 240 -6.44 -6.89 -19.56
C GLN A 240 -5.10 -7.54 -19.20
N GLY A 241 -4.08 -7.33 -20.04
CA GLY A 241 -2.72 -7.84 -19.80
C GLY A 241 -2.14 -7.35 -18.48
N HIS A 242 -2.14 -6.03 -18.25
CA HIS A 242 -1.61 -5.45 -17.01
C HIS A 242 -2.36 -5.90 -15.76
N LEU A 243 -3.70 -6.05 -15.82
CA LEU A 243 -4.47 -6.57 -14.70
C LEU A 243 -4.17 -8.04 -14.44
N MET A 244 -3.99 -8.85 -15.48
CA MET A 244 -3.60 -10.25 -15.33
C MET A 244 -2.23 -10.40 -14.67
N GLU A 245 -1.22 -9.66 -15.15
CA GLU A 245 0.13 -9.66 -14.56
C GLU A 245 0.11 -9.21 -13.09
N SER A 246 -0.60 -8.11 -12.81
CA SER A 246 -0.78 -7.58 -11.45
C SER A 246 -1.45 -8.61 -10.53
N LEU A 247 -2.52 -9.25 -11.00
CA LEU A 247 -3.28 -10.23 -10.23
C LEU A 247 -2.48 -11.50 -9.98
N GLN A 248 -1.75 -12.02 -10.97
CA GLN A 248 -0.96 -13.25 -10.84
C GLN A 248 -0.06 -13.22 -9.60
N LEU A 249 0.74 -12.16 -9.43
CA LEU A 249 1.62 -12.03 -8.26
C LEU A 249 0.85 -11.92 -6.93
N ARG A 250 -0.37 -11.38 -6.98
CA ARG A 250 -1.21 -11.07 -5.80
C ARG A 250 -2.21 -12.17 -5.44
N VAL A 251 -2.32 -13.25 -6.21
CA VAL A 251 -3.24 -14.37 -5.92
C VAL A 251 -2.52 -15.71 -5.86
N LEU A 252 -1.37 -15.84 -6.52
CA LEU A 252 -0.57 -17.05 -6.48
C LEU A 252 0.21 -17.13 -5.15
N ASN A 253 0.49 -18.36 -4.72
CA ASN A 253 1.35 -18.66 -3.56
C ASN A 253 0.92 -17.98 -2.25
N VAL A 254 -0.40 -17.85 -2.01
CA VAL A 254 -0.90 -17.47 -0.68
C VAL A 254 -0.78 -18.69 0.25
N PRO A 255 0.09 -18.64 1.28
CA PRO A 255 0.27 -19.77 2.17
C PRO A 255 -0.98 -20.01 2.99
N ILE A 256 -1.18 -21.27 3.35
CA ILE A 256 -2.25 -21.69 4.25
C ILE A 256 -1.91 -21.16 5.65
N PRO A 257 -2.82 -20.43 6.32
CA PRO A 257 -2.58 -19.94 7.67
C PRO A 257 -2.16 -21.05 8.64
N PRO A 258 -1.34 -20.76 9.67
CA PRO A 258 -1.10 -21.69 10.77
C PRO A 258 -2.45 -22.12 11.38
N LYS A 259 -2.70 -23.44 11.44
CA LYS A 259 -3.93 -24.09 11.92
C LYS A 259 -5.15 -24.05 10.97
N ALA A 260 -4.99 -23.64 9.71
CA ALA A 260 -6.05 -23.72 8.70
C ALA A 260 -5.84 -24.94 7.77
N GLU A 261 -6.93 -25.50 7.25
CA GLU A 261 -6.86 -26.58 6.25
C GLU A 261 -6.77 -26.02 4.81
N THR A 262 -6.38 -26.85 3.85
CA THR A 262 -6.35 -26.50 2.41
C THR A 262 -7.70 -26.00 1.88
N SER A 263 -8.80 -26.43 2.49
CA SER A 263 -10.17 -26.00 2.21
C SER A 263 -10.51 -24.58 2.68
N ASP A 264 -9.73 -24.05 3.63
CA ASP A 264 -9.87 -22.73 4.26
C ASP A 264 -9.06 -21.64 3.57
N ALA A 265 -7.97 -22.00 2.87
CA ALA A 265 -7.14 -21.10 2.09
C ALA A 265 -7.86 -20.69 0.79
N ARG A 266 -8.97 -19.97 0.93
CA ARG A 266 -9.66 -19.34 -0.17
C ARG A 266 -9.11 -17.92 -0.30
N VAL A 267 -8.18 -17.69 -1.23
CA VAL A 267 -8.30 -16.46 -2.03
C VAL A 267 -9.72 -16.56 -2.58
N ALA A 268 -10.65 -15.71 -2.13
CA ALA A 268 -12.07 -15.86 -2.43
C ALA A 268 -12.24 -16.23 -3.90
N ASN A 269 -12.50 -17.52 -4.12
CA ASN A 269 -12.10 -18.20 -5.34
C ASN A 269 -13.23 -17.99 -6.32
N ASP A 270 -13.02 -17.03 -7.19
CA ASP A 270 -13.95 -16.66 -8.22
C ASP A 270 -13.05 -15.96 -9.25
N GLY A 271 -12.16 -16.73 -9.90
CA GLY A 271 -11.06 -16.22 -10.73
C GLY A 271 -11.53 -15.32 -11.89
N GLU A 272 -12.75 -15.51 -12.38
CA GLU A 272 -13.40 -14.60 -13.33
C GLU A 272 -14.00 -13.36 -12.63
N LYS A 273 -14.27 -13.46 -11.32
CA LYS A 273 -14.87 -12.43 -10.46
C LYS A 273 -13.91 -11.66 -9.55
N VAL A 274 -12.64 -12.04 -9.51
CA VAL A 274 -11.58 -11.24 -8.91
C VAL A 274 -11.37 -9.94 -9.71
N ILE A 275 -11.55 -10.00 -11.03
CA ILE A 275 -11.73 -8.81 -11.88
C ILE A 275 -13.08 -8.13 -11.54
N CYS A 276 -14.16 -8.90 -11.31
CA CYS A 276 -15.52 -8.37 -11.04
C CYS A 276 -15.65 -7.49 -9.80
N ARG A 277 -14.98 -7.77 -8.67
CA ARG A 277 -15.07 -6.92 -7.45
C ARG A 277 -14.14 -5.71 -7.48
N ALA A 278 -13.24 -5.66 -8.46
CA ALA A 278 -12.31 -4.57 -8.66
C ALA A 278 -12.97 -3.46 -9.54
N VAL A 279 -13.82 -3.84 -10.49
CA VAL A 279 -14.55 -2.92 -11.38
C VAL A 279 -15.83 -2.37 -10.74
N GLY A 280 -16.61 -3.21 -10.05
CA GLY A 280 -17.73 -2.76 -9.22
C GLY A 280 -17.20 -2.38 -7.85
N GLY A 281 -17.19 -1.08 -7.53
CA GLY A 281 -16.68 -0.59 -6.25
C GLY A 281 -17.15 -1.47 -5.10
N LEU A 282 -16.20 -1.81 -4.22
CA LEU A 282 -16.26 -2.67 -3.01
C LEU A 282 -17.36 -2.27 -2.00
N SER A 283 -18.56 -2.01 -2.48
CA SER A 283 -19.61 -1.35 -1.73
C SER A 283 -20.50 -2.36 -1.03
N ARG A 284 -20.56 -3.63 -1.43
CA ARG A 284 -21.38 -4.60 -0.69
C ARG A 284 -20.64 -5.47 0.34
N GLN A 285 -19.30 -5.51 0.34
CA GLN A 285 -18.57 -6.45 1.18
C GLN A 285 -17.42 -5.87 2.01
N ALA A 286 -16.98 -4.64 1.76
CA ALA A 286 -15.87 -4.06 2.53
C ALA A 286 -16.23 -3.70 3.98
N MET A 287 -17.51 -3.71 4.36
CA MET A 287 -17.93 -3.25 5.70
C MET A 287 -18.21 -4.37 6.72
N GLU A 288 -18.13 -5.63 6.30
CA GLU A 288 -18.34 -6.81 7.16
C GLU A 288 -17.03 -7.54 7.52
N ILE A 289 -15.89 -7.04 7.05
CA ILE A 289 -14.59 -7.67 7.28
C ILE A 289 -13.91 -7.10 8.52
N ARG A 290 -14.65 -6.89 9.61
CA ARG A 290 -14.04 -6.57 10.91
C ARG A 290 -13.67 -7.85 11.67
N HIS A 291 -14.54 -8.86 11.65
CA HIS A 291 -14.24 -10.16 12.30
C HIS A 291 -14.10 -11.31 11.30
N GLY A 292 -14.07 -10.99 10.01
CA GLY A 292 -14.38 -11.98 8.98
C GLY A 292 -15.76 -12.58 9.24
N GLN A 293 -16.74 -11.79 9.70
CA GLN A 293 -18.12 -12.20 9.93
C GLN A 293 -19.05 -11.20 9.26
N GLY A 294 -19.94 -11.66 8.40
CA GLY A 294 -20.83 -10.80 7.61
C GLY A 294 -22.16 -11.45 7.29
N MET A 295 -23.03 -10.73 6.58
CA MET A 295 -24.28 -11.25 6.04
C MET A 295 -24.13 -11.41 4.52
N GLY A 296 -24.07 -12.67 4.07
CA GLY A 296 -23.94 -13.04 2.67
C GLY A 296 -25.30 -13.39 2.09
N GLN A 297 -25.54 -13.02 0.84
CA GLN A 297 -26.72 -13.47 0.09
C GLN A 297 -26.23 -14.30 -1.09
N LEU A 298 -26.54 -15.61 -1.09
CA LEU A 298 -26.30 -16.46 -2.24
C LEU A 298 -27.22 -16.03 -3.39
N SER A 299 -26.76 -16.14 -4.64
CA SER A 299 -27.48 -15.68 -5.83
C SER A 299 -28.88 -16.28 -6.02
N SER A 300 -29.21 -17.34 -5.29
CA SER A 300 -30.50 -18.03 -5.29
C SER A 300 -31.34 -17.83 -4.03
N GLY A 301 -30.83 -17.14 -3.00
CA GLY A 301 -31.50 -16.96 -1.70
C GLY A 301 -32.07 -15.56 -1.51
N LEU A 302 -33.32 -15.45 -1.05
CA LEU A 302 -33.94 -14.18 -0.66
C LEU A 302 -33.49 -13.68 0.73
N GLN A 303 -32.80 -14.52 1.50
CA GLN A 303 -32.43 -14.25 2.88
C GLN A 303 -30.91 -14.11 3.00
N ALA A 304 -30.46 -13.08 3.72
CA ALA A 304 -29.05 -12.89 4.02
C ALA A 304 -28.68 -13.79 5.20
N GLU A 305 -27.66 -14.64 5.03
CA GLU A 305 -27.19 -15.57 6.03
C GLU A 305 -25.87 -15.08 6.65
N PRO A 306 -25.68 -15.25 7.97
CA PRO A 306 -24.40 -14.96 8.59
C PRO A 306 -23.33 -15.91 8.05
N TYR A 307 -22.20 -15.36 7.62
CA TYR A 307 -21.03 -16.13 7.19
C TYR A 307 -19.81 -15.72 8.00
N SER A 308 -18.85 -16.64 8.15
CA SER A 308 -17.52 -16.33 8.65
C SER A 308 -16.43 -16.72 7.64
N THR A 309 -15.33 -15.97 7.59
CA THR A 309 -14.19 -16.23 6.70
C THR A 309 -12.87 -16.25 7.45
N THR A 310 -12.07 -17.27 7.14
CA THR A 310 -10.69 -17.46 7.60
C THR A 310 -9.68 -16.73 6.71
N ALA A 311 -10.10 -16.17 5.56
CA ALA A 311 -9.22 -15.58 4.54
C ALA A 311 -8.36 -14.42 5.07
N ARG A 312 -7.06 -14.64 5.25
CA ARG A 312 -6.13 -13.60 5.73
C ARG A 312 -5.79 -12.56 4.66
N VAL A 313 -5.99 -12.87 3.38
CA VAL A 313 -5.70 -11.97 2.25
C VAL A 313 -6.99 -11.53 1.57
N LEU A 314 -7.08 -10.23 1.29
CA LEU A 314 -8.21 -9.57 0.67
C LEU A 314 -7.74 -8.79 -0.55
N LEU A 315 -8.54 -8.75 -1.60
CA LEU A 315 -8.26 -7.95 -2.80
C LEU A 315 -9.12 -6.68 -2.77
N SER A 316 -8.49 -5.55 -3.06
CA SER A 316 -9.14 -4.24 -3.10
C SER A 316 -9.10 -3.59 -4.47
N GLY A 317 -10.26 -3.08 -4.91
CA GLY A 317 -10.41 -2.25 -6.11
C GLY A 317 -9.97 -0.79 -5.96
N LEU A 318 -9.39 -0.41 -4.81
CA LEU A 318 -8.90 0.95 -4.57
C LEU A 318 -7.81 1.31 -5.59
N GLY A 319 -7.86 2.54 -6.10
CA GLY A 319 -6.99 3.06 -7.16
C GLY A 319 -7.68 3.13 -8.51
N ALA A 320 -8.69 2.28 -8.76
CA ALA A 320 -9.40 2.29 -10.04
C ALA A 320 -10.09 3.62 -10.35
N ASP A 321 -10.58 4.33 -9.33
CA ASP A 321 -11.26 5.60 -9.52
C ASP A 321 -10.30 6.73 -9.89
N GLU A 322 -9.17 6.82 -9.18
CA GLU A 322 -8.10 7.78 -9.40
C GLU A 322 -7.42 7.57 -10.77
N LEU A 323 -7.20 6.32 -11.16
CA LEU A 323 -6.52 5.97 -12.41
C LEU A 323 -7.42 6.12 -13.64
N PHE A 324 -8.71 5.79 -13.54
CA PHE A 324 -9.60 5.64 -14.70
C PHE A 324 -10.80 6.58 -14.71
N GLY A 325 -10.77 7.68 -13.97
CA GLY A 325 -11.81 8.71 -14.12
C GLY A 325 -13.16 8.31 -13.49
N GLY A 326 -13.15 7.68 -12.32
CA GLY A 326 -14.39 7.15 -11.72
C GLY A 326 -15.15 8.06 -10.78
N TYR A 327 -14.62 9.21 -10.37
CA TYR A 327 -15.32 10.15 -9.48
C TYR A 327 -16.23 11.13 -10.25
N VAL A 328 -17.37 11.50 -9.64
CA VAL A 328 -18.29 12.53 -10.18
C VAL A 328 -17.57 13.86 -10.46
N ARG A 329 -16.55 14.20 -9.66
CA ARG A 329 -15.74 15.40 -9.88
C ARG A 329 -14.97 15.38 -11.19
N HIS A 330 -14.61 14.20 -11.72
CA HIS A 330 -13.98 14.07 -13.03
C HIS A 330 -14.95 14.46 -14.14
N ALA A 331 -16.18 13.95 -14.10
CA ALA A 331 -17.24 14.37 -15.01
C ALA A 331 -17.51 15.88 -14.91
N THR A 332 -17.53 16.41 -13.68
CA THR A 332 -17.70 17.85 -13.44
C THR A 332 -16.56 18.69 -14.01
N ALA A 333 -15.30 18.25 -13.83
CA ALA A 333 -14.13 18.93 -14.37
C ALA A 333 -14.14 18.93 -15.90
N PHE A 334 -14.53 17.80 -16.50
CA PHE A 334 -14.74 17.68 -17.94
C PHE A 334 -15.83 18.62 -18.46
N THR A 335 -17.00 18.67 -17.82
CA THR A 335 -18.09 19.59 -18.22
C THR A 335 -17.66 21.06 -18.15
N ARG A 336 -16.77 21.42 -17.21
CA ARG A 336 -16.30 22.81 -17.03
C ARG A 336 -15.25 23.23 -18.05
N SER A 337 -14.27 22.37 -18.33
CA SER A 337 -13.07 22.75 -19.08
C SER A 337 -12.58 21.69 -20.07
N GLY A 338 -13.43 20.73 -20.44
CA GLY A 338 -13.10 19.63 -21.34
C GLY A 338 -11.98 18.73 -20.80
N TYR A 339 -11.26 18.08 -21.72
CA TYR A 339 -10.11 17.24 -21.38
C TYR A 339 -8.99 17.93 -20.60
N PRO A 340 -8.64 19.21 -20.85
CA PRO A 340 -7.65 19.91 -20.01
C PRO A 340 -8.01 19.88 -18.51
N GLY A 341 -9.25 20.23 -18.15
CA GLY A 341 -9.69 20.20 -16.76
C GLY A 341 -9.75 18.79 -16.16
N LEU A 342 -10.15 17.80 -16.97
CA LEU A 342 -10.16 16.40 -16.55
C LEU A 342 -8.73 15.87 -16.29
N ILE A 343 -7.78 16.22 -17.14
CA ILE A 343 -6.36 15.83 -17.01
C ILE A 343 -5.78 16.39 -15.71
N ASP A 344 -6.02 17.67 -15.41
CA ASP A 344 -5.55 18.30 -14.17
C ASP A 344 -6.12 17.61 -12.94
N GLU A 345 -7.43 17.29 -12.93
CA GLU A 345 -8.08 16.61 -11.82
C GLU A 345 -7.55 15.17 -11.63
N LEU A 346 -7.41 14.40 -12.71
CA LEU A 346 -6.83 13.05 -12.66
C LEU A 346 -5.38 13.07 -12.16
N LYS A 347 -4.56 14.00 -12.67
CA LYS A 347 -3.16 14.17 -12.25
C LYS A 347 -3.06 14.48 -10.76
N LEU A 348 -3.94 15.35 -10.25
CA LEU A 348 -4.02 15.68 -8.82
C LEU A 348 -4.42 14.48 -7.97
N ASP A 349 -5.37 13.67 -8.42
CA ASP A 349 -5.85 12.51 -7.67
C ASP A 349 -4.79 11.40 -7.59
N VAL A 350 -4.14 11.08 -8.71
CA VAL A 350 -3.04 10.11 -8.74
C VAL A 350 -1.86 10.57 -7.86
N GLY A 351 -1.49 11.84 -7.95
CA GLY A 351 -0.41 12.42 -7.13
C GLY A 351 -0.72 12.47 -5.62
N ARG A 352 -1.97 12.23 -5.21
CA ARG A 352 -2.42 12.23 -3.81
C ARG A 352 -2.72 10.83 -3.26
N LEU A 353 -2.53 9.76 -4.04
CA LEU A 353 -2.82 8.38 -3.63
C LEU A 353 -2.18 8.03 -2.27
N GLY A 354 -0.88 8.32 -2.11
CA GLY A 354 -0.14 8.02 -0.87
C GLY A 354 -0.45 8.92 0.33
N LYS A 355 -1.21 10.02 0.14
CA LYS A 355 -1.48 11.02 1.19
C LYS A 355 -2.88 10.94 1.80
N ARG A 356 -3.86 10.31 1.12
CA ARG A 356 -5.27 10.40 1.56
C ARG A 356 -5.72 9.23 2.44
N ASN A 357 -5.72 8.01 1.91
CA ASN A 357 -6.48 6.91 2.50
C ASN A 357 -5.68 5.64 2.77
N LEU A 358 -4.60 5.39 2.03
CA LEU A 358 -3.92 4.09 2.06
C LEU A 358 -3.33 3.73 3.43
N GLY A 359 -2.65 4.67 4.11
CA GLY A 359 -2.13 4.43 5.46
C GLY A 359 -3.23 4.16 6.49
N ARG A 360 -4.36 4.86 6.38
CA ARG A 360 -5.53 4.65 7.25
C ARG A 360 -6.16 3.28 7.03
N ASP A 361 -6.40 2.93 5.77
CA ASP A 361 -7.02 1.66 5.39
C ASP A 361 -6.11 0.49 5.78
N ASP A 362 -4.79 0.64 5.62
CA ASP A 362 -3.78 -0.31 6.11
C ASP A 362 -3.91 -0.53 7.62
N ARG A 363 -3.96 0.53 8.43
CA ARG A 363 -4.09 0.43 9.90
C ARG A 363 -5.37 -0.29 10.33
N VAL A 364 -6.50 0.06 9.71
CA VAL A 364 -7.81 -0.55 10.02
C VAL A 364 -7.81 -2.05 9.69
N MET A 365 -7.32 -2.42 8.51
CA MET A 365 -7.34 -3.80 8.05
C MET A 365 -6.30 -4.66 8.77
N ALA A 366 -5.11 -4.11 9.00
CA ALA A 366 -4.07 -4.80 9.73
C ALA A 366 -4.47 -5.09 11.18
N HIS A 367 -5.23 -4.20 11.86
CA HIS A 367 -5.70 -4.47 13.22
C HIS A 367 -6.42 -5.82 13.36
N TRP A 368 -7.03 -6.31 12.29
CA TRP A 368 -7.74 -7.60 12.26
C TRP A 368 -6.89 -8.74 11.68
N SER A 369 -5.57 -8.59 11.69
CA SER A 369 -4.62 -9.55 11.12
C SER A 369 -4.94 -9.90 9.66
N ARG A 370 -5.48 -8.95 8.90
CA ARG A 370 -5.76 -9.10 7.47
C ARG A 370 -4.74 -8.34 6.64
N GLU A 371 -4.44 -8.88 5.48
CA GLU A 371 -3.63 -8.27 4.45
C GLU A 371 -4.52 -7.87 3.27
N VAL A 372 -4.34 -6.64 2.78
CA VAL A 372 -5.03 -6.15 1.60
C VAL A 372 -4.03 -5.97 0.48
N ARG A 373 -4.35 -6.56 -0.67
CA ARG A 373 -3.59 -6.40 -1.92
C ARG A 373 -4.39 -5.53 -2.87
N PHE A 374 -3.69 -4.66 -3.59
CA PHE A 374 -4.26 -3.62 -4.45
C PHE A 374 -3.82 -3.84 -5.90
N PRO A 375 -4.53 -4.65 -6.70
CA PRO A 375 -4.12 -4.93 -8.08
C PRO A 375 -4.04 -3.68 -8.95
N TYR A 376 -4.94 -2.71 -8.75
CA TYR A 376 -4.90 -1.44 -9.48
C TYR A 376 -3.70 -0.57 -9.14
N LEU A 377 -3.09 -0.78 -7.97
CA LEU A 377 -1.92 -0.03 -7.52
C LEU A 377 -0.63 -0.82 -7.73
N ASP A 378 -0.61 -1.71 -8.72
CA ASP A 378 0.62 -2.25 -9.26
C ASP A 378 1.38 -1.19 -10.04
N GLU A 379 2.68 -1.08 -9.81
CA GLU A 379 3.54 -0.04 -10.37
C GLU A 379 3.54 -0.05 -11.90
N SER A 380 3.52 -1.22 -12.54
CA SER A 380 3.46 -1.33 -14.00
C SER A 380 2.11 -0.87 -14.54
N LEU A 381 1.02 -1.28 -13.90
CA LEU A 381 -0.34 -0.87 -14.29
C LEU A 381 -0.57 0.62 -14.04
N VAL A 382 -0.09 1.16 -12.93
CA VAL A 382 -0.16 2.59 -12.59
C VAL A 382 0.63 3.40 -13.60
N LYS A 383 1.86 2.98 -13.94
CA LYS A 383 2.67 3.63 -14.97
C LYS A 383 1.93 3.70 -16.31
N TRP A 384 1.45 2.56 -16.79
CA TRP A 384 0.68 2.49 -18.03
C TRP A 384 -0.57 3.38 -17.97
N ALA A 385 -1.32 3.32 -16.87
CA ALA A 385 -2.53 4.12 -16.70
C ALA A 385 -2.22 5.63 -16.60
N ILE A 386 -1.09 6.06 -16.05
CA ILE A 386 -0.67 7.47 -16.02
C ILE A 386 -0.30 7.96 -17.43
N GLU A 387 0.39 7.13 -18.20
CA GLU A 387 0.91 7.44 -19.54
C GLU A 387 -0.14 7.28 -20.65
N LEU A 388 -1.26 6.62 -20.36
CA LEU A 388 -2.40 6.54 -21.26
C LEU A 388 -3.11 7.90 -21.36
N PRO A 389 -3.58 8.34 -22.55
CA PRO A 389 -4.40 9.55 -22.67
C PRO A 389 -5.73 9.47 -21.92
N ALA A 390 -6.29 10.61 -21.53
CA ALA A 390 -7.52 10.65 -20.72
C ALA A 390 -8.75 10.05 -21.43
N TRP A 391 -8.90 10.25 -22.75
CA TRP A 391 -10.03 9.70 -23.52
C TRP A 391 -9.98 8.18 -23.67
N GLU A 392 -8.80 7.57 -23.56
CA GLU A 392 -8.60 6.12 -23.54
C GLU A 392 -8.91 5.51 -22.15
N LYS A 393 -9.19 6.34 -21.13
CA LYS A 393 -9.59 5.92 -19.77
C LYS A 393 -11.08 6.11 -19.55
N CYS A 394 -11.52 7.34 -19.79
CA CYS A 394 -12.87 7.84 -19.54
C CYS A 394 -13.26 8.78 -20.69
N ASP A 395 -14.09 8.25 -21.58
CA ASP A 395 -14.43 8.82 -22.88
C ASP A 395 -15.69 9.70 -22.77
N PHE A 396 -15.54 10.86 -22.12
CA PHE A 396 -16.67 11.74 -21.79
C PHE A 396 -17.25 12.49 -22.99
N ASP A 397 -16.50 12.66 -24.08
CA ASP A 397 -16.97 13.31 -25.31
C ASP A 397 -17.97 12.45 -26.09
N ASN A 398 -17.81 11.13 -26.05
CA ASN A 398 -18.65 10.20 -26.82
C ASN A 398 -19.79 9.64 -25.96
N GLN A 399 -20.57 10.53 -25.35
CA GLN A 399 -21.82 10.15 -24.69
C GLN A 399 -22.92 9.94 -25.74
N GLY A 400 -23.51 8.75 -25.80
CA GLY A 400 -24.65 8.47 -26.68
C GLY A 400 -24.31 7.96 -28.09
N THR A 401 -23.05 7.65 -28.42
CA THR A 401 -22.61 7.12 -29.73
C THR A 401 -22.91 5.62 -29.94
N GLY A 402 -23.95 5.08 -29.28
CA GLY A 402 -24.29 3.65 -29.34
C GLY A 402 -23.46 2.74 -28.42
N CYS A 403 -22.62 3.31 -27.54
CA CYS A 403 -21.97 2.58 -26.46
C CYS A 403 -22.92 2.48 -25.25
N ASP A 404 -23.30 1.26 -24.86
CA ASP A 404 -24.21 0.96 -23.74
C ASP A 404 -23.65 1.35 -22.34
N PHE A 405 -22.45 1.93 -22.29
CA PHE A 405 -21.71 2.15 -21.04
C PHE A 405 -21.44 3.63 -20.75
N GLU A 406 -21.62 3.98 -19.48
CA GLU A 406 -21.28 5.30 -18.93
C GLU A 406 -19.80 5.65 -19.22
N PRO A 407 -19.49 6.94 -19.44
CA PRO A 407 -18.13 7.38 -19.81
C PRO A 407 -17.10 7.22 -18.68
N GLU A 408 -17.55 7.26 -17.43
CA GLU A 408 -16.71 7.09 -16.25
C GLU A 408 -16.13 5.68 -16.23
N LYS A 409 -14.80 5.54 -16.15
CA LYS A 409 -14.12 4.24 -16.22
C LYS A 409 -14.48 3.42 -17.46
N ARG A 410 -14.78 4.06 -18.59
CA ARG A 410 -15.26 3.34 -19.78
C ARG A 410 -14.34 2.20 -20.19
N VAL A 411 -13.02 2.36 -20.10
CA VAL A 411 -12.06 1.28 -20.40
C VAL A 411 -12.28 0.02 -19.53
N LEU A 412 -12.59 0.20 -18.24
CA LEU A 412 -12.89 -0.90 -17.32
C LEU A 412 -14.25 -1.54 -17.63
N ARG A 413 -15.25 -0.74 -18.01
CA ARG A 413 -16.60 -1.24 -18.37
C ARG A 413 -16.56 -2.06 -19.65
N LEU A 414 -15.82 -1.59 -20.66
CA LEU A 414 -15.63 -2.29 -21.92
C LEU A 414 -14.88 -3.60 -21.71
N LEU A 415 -13.83 -3.61 -20.88
CA LEU A 415 -13.14 -4.84 -20.51
C LEU A 415 -14.07 -5.81 -19.78
N ALA A 416 -14.83 -5.32 -18.79
CA ALA A 416 -15.79 -6.15 -18.06
C ALA A 416 -16.82 -6.79 -19.01
N ASN A 417 -17.33 -6.03 -19.98
CA ASN A 417 -18.24 -6.56 -20.99
C ASN A 417 -17.57 -7.59 -21.91
N LYS A 418 -16.32 -7.35 -22.35
CA LYS A 418 -15.53 -8.28 -23.17
C LYS A 418 -15.34 -9.63 -22.46
N LEU A 419 -15.23 -9.60 -21.13
CA LEU A 419 -15.12 -10.78 -20.27
C LEU A 419 -16.50 -11.37 -19.85
N GLY A 420 -17.60 -10.94 -20.47
CA GLY A 420 -18.95 -11.47 -20.20
C GLY A 420 -19.66 -10.89 -18.97
N MET A 421 -19.08 -9.91 -18.29
CA MET A 421 -19.62 -9.33 -17.06
C MET A 421 -20.58 -8.15 -17.31
N ARG A 422 -21.64 -8.36 -18.08
CA ARG A 422 -22.53 -7.26 -18.52
C ARG A 422 -23.18 -6.50 -17.35
N SER A 423 -23.51 -7.18 -16.26
CA SER A 423 -24.08 -6.56 -15.06
C SER A 423 -23.10 -5.61 -14.37
N VAL A 424 -21.82 -5.98 -14.29
CA VAL A 424 -20.75 -5.14 -13.72
C VAL A 424 -20.45 -3.95 -14.63
N ALA A 425 -20.39 -4.19 -15.95
CA ALA A 425 -20.12 -3.15 -16.94
C ALA A 425 -21.17 -2.01 -16.93
N THR A 426 -22.43 -2.35 -16.65
CA THR A 426 -23.57 -1.41 -16.61
C THR A 426 -23.84 -0.83 -15.22
N GLU A 427 -23.18 -1.33 -14.17
CA GLU A 427 -23.45 -0.89 -12.81
C GLU A 427 -23.01 0.57 -12.60
N LYS A 428 -23.95 1.42 -12.18
CA LYS A 428 -23.67 2.82 -11.85
C LYS A 428 -22.92 2.90 -10.53
N LYS A 429 -21.87 3.74 -10.50
CA LYS A 429 -21.10 3.95 -9.28
C LYS A 429 -21.97 4.53 -8.17
N ARG A 430 -21.88 3.94 -6.99
CA ARG A 430 -22.44 4.48 -5.73
C ARG A 430 -21.30 4.62 -4.75
N ALA A 431 -21.27 5.71 -3.97
CA ALA A 431 -20.25 5.84 -2.93
C ALA A 431 -20.37 4.67 -1.94
N ILE A 432 -19.23 4.22 -1.40
CA ILE A 432 -19.16 3.00 -0.59
C ILE A 432 -20.18 2.98 0.55
N GLN A 433 -20.37 4.11 1.23
CA GLN A 433 -21.35 4.29 2.32
C GLN A 433 -22.82 4.10 1.88
N PHE A 434 -23.14 4.36 0.62
CA PHE A 434 -24.49 4.18 0.06
C PHE A 434 -24.66 2.80 -0.56
N GLY A 435 -23.64 2.27 -1.22
CA GLY A 435 -23.68 0.91 -1.76
C GLY A 435 -23.63 -0.17 -0.67
N ALA A 436 -22.95 0.11 0.45
CA ALA A 436 -22.91 -0.72 1.65
C ALA A 436 -24.10 -0.50 2.59
N ARG A 437 -24.96 0.49 2.28
CA ARG A 437 -26.05 0.95 3.14
C ARG A 437 -25.61 1.36 4.56
N THR A 438 -24.35 1.73 4.74
CA THR A 438 -23.75 2.11 6.03
C THR A 438 -23.84 3.59 6.35
N ALA A 439 -24.30 4.42 5.41
CA ALA A 439 -24.63 5.84 5.64
C ALA A 439 -25.67 6.05 6.77
N LYS A 440 -26.35 5.00 7.24
CA LYS A 440 -27.25 5.04 8.40
C LYS A 440 -26.59 4.73 9.74
N MET A 441 -25.29 4.40 9.78
CA MET A 441 -24.68 3.78 10.97
C MET A 441 -24.02 4.74 11.97
N GLU A 442 -23.71 6.03 11.68
CA GLU A 442 -23.20 6.94 12.74
C GLU A 442 -23.17 8.43 12.33
N SER A 443 -23.59 9.32 13.24
CA SER A 443 -23.71 10.79 13.07
C SER A 443 -22.54 11.57 13.71
N GLY A 444 -21.29 11.15 13.47
CA GLY A 444 -20.09 11.81 14.03
C GLY A 444 -19.43 12.81 13.08
N LYS A 445 -18.95 13.96 13.59
CA LYS A 445 -18.14 14.96 12.86
C LYS A 445 -16.69 14.48 12.62
N VAL A 446 -16.49 13.30 12.03
CA VAL A 446 -15.15 12.76 11.73
C VAL A 446 -14.89 12.85 10.23
N LYS A 447 -13.79 13.51 9.82
CA LYS A 447 -13.37 13.59 8.41
C LYS A 447 -12.57 12.35 8.03
N GLY A 448 -12.63 11.92 6.77
CA GLY A 448 -11.88 10.76 6.29
C GLY A 448 -10.34 10.85 6.43
N THR A 449 -9.79 12.05 6.58
CA THR A 449 -8.35 12.27 6.79
C THR A 449 -7.93 12.19 8.26
N THR A 450 -8.87 11.96 9.18
CA THR A 450 -8.55 11.83 10.60
C THR A 450 -7.76 10.54 10.80
N LEU A 451 -6.66 10.61 11.56
CA LEU A 451 -5.91 9.42 11.95
C LEU A 451 -6.85 8.48 12.70
N ILE A 452 -7.18 7.34 12.08
CA ILE A 452 -7.99 6.32 12.73
C ILE A 452 -7.10 5.59 13.74
N LEU A 453 -7.52 5.70 15.00
CA LEU A 453 -7.06 4.91 16.12
C LEU A 453 -7.78 3.56 16.04
N ALA A 454 -7.19 2.58 15.34
CA ALA A 454 -7.75 1.23 15.26
C ALA A 454 -7.45 0.44 16.54
#